data_AF-A0AAP5LQS4-F1
#
_entry.id   AF-A0AAP5LQS4-F1
#
_cell.length_a   1.000
_cell.length_b   1.000
_cell.length_c   1.000
_cell.angle_alpha   90.00
_cell.angle_beta   90.00
_cell.angle_gamma   90.00
#
_symmetry.space_group_name_H-M   'P 1'
#
loop_
_entity.id
_entity.type
_entity.pdbx_description
1 polymer ?
#
loop_
_entity_poly.entity_id
_entity_poly.type
_entity_poly.pdbx_seq_one_letter_code
_entity_poly.pdbx_strand_id
1 'polypeptide(L)'
;MKQVIGQQGEVRIVKIDALPAGMETKKADRVAKGFVISHSESGHHHVLTGGEVMERTDRVPAGMQIFYAILGEPEKFVQDAANPHGGFDLAAGLYEFRVSREFDPFAEQARRVAD
;
A
#
# COMPACT_ATOMS: atom_id res chain seq x y z
N MET A 1 -14.32 -12.73 -3.91
CA MET A 1 -13.71 -13.26 -2.68
C MET A 1 -12.57 -12.35 -2.26
N LYS A 2 -12.32 -12.23 -0.95
CA LYS A 2 -11.13 -11.55 -0.41
C LYS A 2 -10.34 -12.57 0.40
N GLN A 3 -9.05 -12.75 0.11
CA GLN A 3 -8.16 -13.63 0.85
C GLN A 3 -7.04 -12.80 1.48
N VAL A 4 -6.89 -12.88 2.80
CA VAL A 4 -5.77 -12.24 3.49
C VAL A 4 -4.51 -13.06 3.21
N ILE A 5 -3.51 -12.43 2.60
CA ILE A 5 -2.20 -13.08 2.35
C ILE A 5 -1.31 -12.94 3.58
N GLY A 6 -1.29 -11.76 4.18
CA GLY A 6 -0.49 -11.49 5.36
C GLY A 6 -0.38 -10.00 5.68
N GLN A 7 0.59 -9.68 6.53
CA GLN A 7 0.92 -8.33 6.96
C GLN A 7 2.43 -8.17 7.06
N GLN A 8 2.95 -7.04 6.59
CA GLN A 8 4.35 -6.63 6.72
C GLN A 8 4.37 -5.18 7.19
N GLY A 9 4.90 -4.94 8.39
CA GLY A 9 4.81 -3.62 9.03
C GLY A 9 3.35 -3.17 9.16
N GLU A 10 3.09 -1.96 8.67
CA GLU A 10 1.80 -1.28 8.60
C GLU A 10 0.94 -1.71 7.40
N VAL A 11 1.48 -2.53 6.49
CA VAL A 11 0.83 -2.92 5.24
C VAL A 11 0.17 -4.29 5.37
N ARG A 12 -1.17 -4.32 5.28
CA ARG A 12 -1.95 -5.54 5.13
C ARG A 12 -2.18 -5.87 3.66
N ILE A 13 -1.92 -7.12 3.27
CA ILE A 13 -2.00 -7.60 1.89
C ILE A 13 -3.21 -8.50 1.73
N VAL A 14 -4.08 -8.18 0.77
CA VAL A 14 -5.31 -8.93 0.51
C VAL A 14 -5.42 -9.22 -0.98
N LYS A 15 -5.53 -10.50 -1.35
CA LYS A 15 -5.88 -10.89 -2.71
C LYS A 15 -7.38 -10.71 -2.93
N ILE A 16 -7.74 -10.13 -4.07
CA ILE A 16 -9.13 -9.82 -4.45
C ILE A 16 -9.43 -10.40 -5.83
N ASP A 17 -10.70 -10.67 -6.11
CA ASP A 17 -11.11 -11.21 -7.42
C ASP A 17 -11.43 -10.12 -8.44
N ALA A 18 -11.71 -8.90 -7.99
CA ALA A 18 -12.05 -7.77 -8.86
C ALA A 18 -11.69 -6.45 -8.17
N LEU A 19 -11.31 -5.45 -8.97
CA LEU A 19 -11.12 -4.08 -8.52
C LEU A 19 -12.48 -3.44 -8.16
N PRO A 20 -12.54 -2.57 -7.14
CA PRO A 20 -13.77 -1.82 -6.86
C PRO A 20 -14.17 -0.92 -8.04
N ALA A 21 -15.47 -0.91 -8.36
CA ALA A 21 -16.00 -0.04 -9.40
C ALA A 21 -16.05 1.43 -8.96
N GLY A 22 -15.80 2.34 -9.91
CA GLY A 22 -15.92 3.79 -9.68
C GLY A 22 -14.96 4.32 -8.61
N MET A 23 -13.75 3.75 -8.52
CA MET A 23 -12.67 4.30 -7.71
C MET A 23 -11.93 5.39 -8.48
N GLU A 24 -11.54 6.44 -7.77
CA GLU A 24 -10.59 7.41 -8.28
C GLU A 24 -9.20 7.01 -7.80
N THR A 25 -8.26 7.04 -8.72
CA THR A 25 -6.89 6.59 -8.46
C THR A 25 -5.88 7.51 -9.09
N LYS A 26 -4.71 7.59 -8.47
CA LYS A 26 -3.48 8.06 -9.10
C LYS A 26 -2.48 6.92 -9.22
N LYS A 27 -1.48 7.06 -10.09
CA LYS A 27 -0.38 6.10 -10.16
C LYS A 27 0.41 6.15 -8.84
N ALA A 28 0.79 4.98 -8.33
CA ALA A 28 1.68 4.89 -7.19
C ALA A 28 3.09 5.34 -7.57
N ASP A 29 3.84 5.84 -6.59
CA ASP A 29 5.22 6.24 -6.78
C ASP A 29 6.09 5.03 -7.11
N ARG A 30 7.07 5.23 -8.00
CA ARG A 30 7.95 4.16 -8.47
C ARG A 30 9.41 4.53 -8.25
N VAL A 31 10.16 3.61 -7.67
CA VAL A 31 11.61 3.64 -7.52
C VAL A 31 12.25 2.57 -8.40
N ALA A 32 13.58 2.55 -8.50
CA ALA A 32 14.31 1.55 -9.30
C ALA A 32 13.98 0.10 -8.91
N LYS A 33 13.59 -0.14 -7.65
CA LYS A 33 13.25 -1.46 -7.10
C LYS A 33 11.78 -1.88 -7.29
N GLY A 34 10.89 -0.98 -7.74
CA GLY A 34 9.46 -1.26 -7.87
C GLY A 34 8.56 -0.10 -7.43
N PHE A 35 7.28 -0.39 -7.17
CA PHE A 35 6.30 0.58 -6.70
C PHE A 35 6.31 0.68 -5.17
N VAL A 36 6.33 1.90 -4.66
CA VAL A 36 6.28 2.18 -3.22
C VAL A 36 4.83 2.07 -2.75
N ILE A 37 4.59 1.14 -1.83
CA ILE A 37 3.29 0.95 -1.18
C ILE A 37 3.25 1.69 0.15
N SER A 38 4.37 1.73 0.88
CA SER A 38 4.46 2.50 2.11
C SER A 38 5.89 2.94 2.41
N HIS A 39 6.01 3.98 3.22
CA HIS A 39 7.24 4.46 3.80
C HIS A 39 7.24 4.11 5.29
N SER A 40 8.21 3.32 5.72
CA SER A 40 8.45 3.08 7.15
C SER A 40 9.08 4.32 7.81
N GLU A 41 8.86 4.46 9.11
CA GLU A 41 9.38 5.55 9.94
C GLU A 41 10.92 5.61 9.94
N SER A 42 11.59 4.47 9.75
CA SER A 42 13.05 4.38 9.65
C SER A 42 13.60 4.69 8.26
N GLY A 43 12.76 5.14 7.32
CA GLY A 43 13.17 5.54 5.97
C GLY A 43 13.32 4.39 4.97
N HIS A 44 12.81 3.20 5.27
CA HIS A 44 12.72 2.08 4.32
C HIS A 44 11.36 2.05 3.65
N HIS A 45 11.30 1.59 2.41
CA HIS A 45 10.07 1.43 1.65
C HIS A 45 9.59 -0.01 1.66
N HIS A 46 8.29 -0.17 1.76
CA HIS A 46 7.62 -1.38 1.34
C HIS A 46 7.34 -1.30 -0.15
N VAL A 47 7.95 -2.21 -0.92
CA VAL A 47 8.02 -2.15 -2.38
C VAL A 47 7.38 -3.39 -3.00
N LEU A 48 6.53 -3.17 -3.99
CA LEU A 48 6.05 -4.22 -4.89
C LEU A 48 6.91 -4.22 -6.16
N THR A 49 7.53 -5.34 -6.50
CA THR A 49 8.59 -5.40 -7.53
C THR A 49 8.10 -5.09 -8.95
N GLY A 50 6.82 -5.29 -9.24
CA GLY A 50 6.26 -5.08 -10.57
C GLY A 50 4.74 -4.99 -10.62
N GLY A 51 4.19 -5.20 -11.81
CA GLY A 51 2.77 -5.00 -12.14
C GLY A 51 2.37 -3.54 -12.35
N GLU A 52 1.07 -3.29 -12.31
CA GLU A 52 0.50 -1.94 -12.32
C GLU A 52 -0.06 -1.61 -10.94
N VAL A 53 0.37 -0.49 -10.35
CA VAL A 53 -0.04 -0.10 -8.99
C VAL A 53 -0.70 1.27 -8.99
N MET A 54 -1.85 1.33 -8.32
CA MET A 54 -2.70 2.50 -8.22
C MET A 54 -2.95 2.81 -6.75
N GLU A 55 -2.77 4.07 -6.35
CA GLU A 55 -3.22 4.56 -5.05
C GLU A 55 -4.66 5.08 -5.20
N ARG A 56 -5.55 4.62 -4.33
CA ARG A 56 -6.92 5.12 -4.27
C ARG A 56 -6.93 6.50 -3.60
N THR A 57 -7.64 7.46 -4.19
CA THR A 57 -7.74 8.84 -3.70
C THR A 57 -9.13 9.21 -3.19
N ASP A 58 -10.17 8.46 -3.58
CA ASP A 58 -11.54 8.69 -3.11
C ASP A 58 -11.90 7.79 -1.93
N ARG A 59 -12.71 8.31 -0.98
CA ARG A 59 -13.34 7.51 0.09
C ARG A 59 -12.36 6.63 0.88
N VAL A 60 -11.13 7.09 1.04
CA VAL A 60 -10.12 6.47 1.90
C VAL A 60 -10.28 7.02 3.32
N PRO A 61 -10.40 6.17 4.36
CA PRO A 61 -10.47 6.64 5.74
C PRO A 61 -9.25 7.50 6.11
N ALA A 62 -9.48 8.52 6.95
CA ALA A 62 -8.38 9.30 7.53
C ALA A 62 -7.40 8.36 8.26
N GLY A 63 -6.11 8.61 8.11
CA GLY A 63 -5.07 7.73 8.67
C GLY A 63 -4.85 6.43 7.89
N MET A 64 -5.44 6.26 6.71
CA MET A 64 -5.15 5.11 5.84
C MET A 64 -4.70 5.53 4.45
N GLN A 65 -3.99 4.63 3.78
CA GLN A 65 -3.90 4.59 2.32
C GLN A 65 -4.31 3.21 1.82
N ILE A 66 -4.85 3.19 0.61
CA ILE A 66 -5.24 1.95 -0.05
C ILE A 66 -4.61 1.95 -1.44
N PHE A 67 -3.89 0.89 -1.75
CA PHE A 67 -3.34 0.65 -3.07
C PHE A 67 -3.96 -0.59 -3.69
N TYR A 68 -4.09 -0.59 -5.01
CA TYR A 68 -4.45 -1.77 -5.78
C TYR A 68 -3.32 -2.10 -6.74
N ALA A 69 -3.03 -3.40 -6.88
CA ALA A 69 -2.08 -3.89 -7.86
C ALA A 69 -2.72 -4.90 -8.80
N ILE A 70 -2.37 -4.80 -10.08
CA ILE A 70 -2.67 -5.77 -11.13
C ILE A 70 -1.36 -6.47 -11.49
N LEU A 71 -1.25 -7.76 -11.18
CA LEU A 71 -0.06 -8.56 -11.44
C LEU A 71 -0.33 -9.51 -12.60
N GLY A 72 0.33 -9.29 -13.74
CA GLY A 72 0.30 -10.20 -14.89
C GLY A 72 1.17 -11.44 -14.70
N GLU A 73 2.20 -11.33 -13.87
CA GLU A 73 3.17 -12.38 -13.54
C GLU A 73 3.37 -12.44 -12.01
N PRO A 74 3.97 -13.50 -11.45
CA PRO A 74 4.35 -13.54 -10.04
C PRO A 74 5.33 -12.43 -9.68
N GLU A 75 5.06 -11.72 -8.58
CA GLU A 75 5.88 -10.62 -8.07
C GLU A 75 6.18 -10.79 -6.59
N LYS A 76 7.02 -9.91 -6.03
CA LYS A 76 7.37 -9.92 -4.62
C LYS A 76 7.01 -8.61 -3.95
N PHE A 77 6.52 -8.71 -2.73
CA PHE A 77 6.39 -7.59 -1.83
C PHE A 77 7.47 -7.66 -0.76
N VAL A 78 8.37 -6.69 -0.78
CA VAL A 78 9.61 -6.69 0.01
C VAL A 78 9.81 -5.36 0.73
N GLN A 79 10.65 -5.35 1.75
CA GLN A 79 11.18 -4.11 2.31
C GLN A 79 12.55 -3.81 1.68
N ASP A 80 12.80 -2.56 1.29
CA ASP A 80 14.04 -2.17 0.62
C ASP A 80 15.22 -1.87 1.56
N ALA A 81 15.22 -2.48 2.75
CA ALA A 81 16.25 -2.36 3.78
C ALA A 81 17.50 -3.22 3.50
N ALA A 82 18.63 -2.89 4.12
CA ALA A 82 19.86 -3.67 4.01
C ALA A 82 19.77 -5.06 4.65
N ASN A 83 18.93 -5.21 5.68
CA ASN A 83 18.59 -6.49 6.31
C ASN A 83 17.06 -6.62 6.41
N PRO A 84 16.39 -7.00 5.32
CA PRO A 84 14.93 -7.00 5.29
C PRO A 84 14.38 -8.19 6.10
N HIS A 85 13.37 -7.92 6.92
CA HIS A 85 12.50 -8.97 7.43
C HIS A 85 11.69 -9.52 6.24
N GLY A 86 11.50 -10.85 6.16
CA GLY A 86 11.12 -11.57 4.94
C GLY A 86 9.96 -10.98 4.12
N GLY A 87 9.99 -11.19 2.79
CA GLY A 87 8.97 -10.71 1.86
C GLY A 87 7.85 -11.72 1.59
N PHE A 88 6.86 -11.28 0.81
CA PHE A 88 5.77 -12.12 0.32
C PHE A 88 5.93 -12.38 -1.17
N ASP A 89 5.94 -13.65 -1.57
CA ASP A 89 5.77 -14.04 -2.97
C ASP A 89 4.28 -13.98 -3.31
N LEU A 90 3.93 -13.16 -4.30
CA LEU A 90 2.57 -12.93 -4.75
C LEU A 90 2.41 -13.52 -6.15
N ALA A 91 1.55 -14.52 -6.29
CA ALA A 91 1.17 -15.03 -7.62
C ALA A 91 0.45 -13.95 -8.44
N ALA A 92 0.39 -14.11 -9.76
CA ALA A 92 -0.43 -13.27 -10.62
C ALA A 92 -1.88 -13.13 -10.12
N GLY A 93 -2.48 -11.96 -10.36
CA GLY A 93 -3.81 -11.61 -9.91
C GLY A 93 -3.94 -10.17 -9.39
N LEU A 94 -5.04 -9.91 -8.69
CA LEU A 94 -5.37 -8.59 -8.16
C LEU A 94 -5.16 -8.54 -6.65
N TYR A 95 -4.54 -7.46 -6.18
CA TYR A 95 -4.23 -7.27 -4.76
C TYR A 95 -4.66 -5.89 -4.28
N GLU A 96 -5.10 -5.85 -3.03
CA GLU A 96 -5.39 -4.65 -2.24
C GLU A 96 -4.37 -4.58 -1.11
N PHE A 97 -3.67 -3.45 -1.01
CA PHE A 97 -2.76 -3.14 0.09
C PHE A 97 -3.39 -2.05 0.94
N ARG A 98 -3.54 -2.31 2.24
CA ARG A 98 -4.01 -1.31 3.21
C ARG A 98 -2.87 -0.89 4.10
N VAL A 99 -2.56 0.39 4.09
CA VAL A 99 -1.49 0.98 4.87
C VAL A 99 -2.12 1.76 6.02
N SER A 100 -1.79 1.38 7.25
CA SER A 100 -2.18 2.15 8.43
C SER A 100 -1.14 3.23 8.66
N ARG A 101 -1.54 4.49 8.67
CA ARG A 101 -0.67 5.60 9.06
C ARG A 101 -1.01 6.02 10.48
N GLU A 102 -0.02 6.51 11.21
CA GLU A 102 -0.29 7.20 12.46
C GLU A 102 -1.21 8.40 12.18
N PHE A 103 -2.34 8.44 12.88
CA PHE A 103 -3.32 9.50 12.79
C PHE A 103 -3.45 10.12 14.17
N ASP A 104 -2.91 11.33 14.32
CA ASP A 104 -3.10 12.14 15.52
C ASP A 104 -4.30 13.09 15.33
N PRO A 105 -5.47 12.78 15.91
CA PRO A 105 -6.67 13.60 15.78
C PRO A 105 -6.51 14.99 16.42
N PHE A 106 -5.62 15.15 17.40
CA PHE A 106 -5.42 16.42 18.10
C PHE A 106 -4.55 17.37 17.28
N ALA A 107 -3.56 16.85 16.55
CA ALA A 107 -2.75 17.65 15.63
C ALA A 107 -3.57 18.26 14.47
N GLU A 108 -4.61 17.57 14.00
CA GLU A 108 -5.52 18.09 12.97
C GLU A 108 -6.49 19.13 13.54
N GLN A 109 -7.01 18.91 14.75
CA GLN A 109 -7.82 19.90 15.47
C GLN A 109 -7.04 21.19 15.74
N ALA A 110 -5.78 21.10 16.16
CA ALA A 110 -4.93 22.27 16.38
C ALA A 110 -4.72 23.11 15.11
N ARG A 111 -4.63 22.47 13.92
CA ARG A 111 -4.57 23.19 12.64
C ARG A 111 -5.87 23.91 12.30
N ARG A 112 -7.03 23.30 12.57
CA ARG A 112 -8.34 23.91 12.28
C ARG A 112 -8.70 25.09 13.18
N VAL A 113 -8.10 25.19 14.37
CA VAL A 113 -8.32 26.30 15.32
C VAL A 113 -7.36 27.47 15.06
N ALA A 114 -6.33 27.26 14.23
CA ALA A 114 -5.34 28.28 13.87
C ALA A 114 -5.69 29.06 12.57
N ASP A 115 -6.69 28.61 11.81
CA ASP A 115 -7.33 29.34 10.70
C ASP A 115 -8.60 30.06 11.19
#